data_AF-A0A8T2B2A4-F1
#
_entry.id   AF-A0A8T2B2A4-F1
#
_cell.length_a   1.000
_cell.length_b   1.000
_cell.length_c   1.000
_cell.angle_alpha   90.00
_cell.angle_beta   90.00
_cell.angle_gamma   90.00
#
_symmetry.space_group_name_H-M   'P 1'
#
loop_
_entity.id
_entity.type
_entity.pdbx_description
1 polymer ?
#
loop_
_entity_poly.entity_id
_entity_poly.type
_entity_poly.pdbx_seq_one_letter_code
_entity_poly.pdbx_strand_id
1 'polypeptide(L)'
;MDVSLSGILSYIETTAEEKLKHNECTPADLCYSLQEMMRTICSGRDGKLFATDDRCCIDNGTMIAYAGLLGFVKGIETPIQESTFTQWFRTDEVHAVWLVNEDSVLRDKNVAIN
;
A
#
# COMPACT_ATOMS: atom_id res chain seq x y z
N MET A 1 -8.20 7.16 10.12
CA MET A 1 -7.50 7.23 11.42
C MET A 1 -6.03 7.20 11.09
N ASP A 2 -5.37 8.34 11.17
CA ASP A 2 -3.94 8.43 10.87
C ASP A 2 -3.16 7.97 12.10
N VAL A 3 -2.46 6.85 11.97
CA VAL A 3 -1.53 6.38 13.00
C VAL A 3 -0.15 6.88 12.61
N SER A 4 0.40 7.83 13.37
CA SER A 4 1.78 8.24 13.19
C SER A 4 2.72 7.13 13.68
N LEU A 5 3.52 6.60 12.77
CA LEU A 5 4.55 5.58 13.06
C LEU A 5 5.95 6.21 13.19
N SER A 6 6.08 7.53 13.17
CA SER A 6 7.37 8.23 13.14
C SER A 6 8.26 7.87 14.34
N GLY A 7 7.68 7.70 15.53
CA GLY A 7 8.43 7.29 16.72
C GLY A 7 8.97 5.85 16.63
N ILE A 8 8.20 4.95 16.03
CA ILE A 8 8.64 3.56 15.80
C ILE A 8 9.76 3.54 14.77
N LEU A 9 9.62 4.32 13.69
CA LEU A 9 10.64 4.41 12.64
C LEU A 9 11.95 4.96 13.20
N SER A 10 11.92 6.09 13.91
CA SER A 10 13.13 6.71 14.49
C SER A 10 13.84 5.79 15.49
N TYR A 11 13.08 5.06 16.32
CA TYR A 11 13.64 4.07 17.24
C TYR A 11 14.29 2.90 16.50
N ILE A 12 13.62 2.36 15.47
CA ILE A 12 14.13 1.25 14.66
C ILE A 12 15.38 1.68 13.91
N GLU A 13 15.42 2.86 13.29
CA GLU A 13 16.58 3.36 12.57
C GLU A 13 17.82 3.42 13.47
N THR A 14 17.68 4.04 14.65
CA THR A 14 18.78 4.17 15.61
C THR A 14 19.26 2.79 16.09
N THR A 15 18.32 1.91 16.45
CA THR A 15 18.63 0.59 16.99
C THR A 15 19.20 -0.36 15.93
N ALA A 16 18.70 -0.27 14.68
CA ALA A 16 19.14 -1.09 13.57
C ALA A 16 20.59 -0.81 13.22
N GLU A 17 20.99 0.47 13.17
CA GLU A 17 22.37 0.84 12.86
C GLU A 17 23.37 0.22 13.83
N GLU A 18 23.10 0.26 15.13
CA GLU A 18 23.99 -0.29 16.15
C GLU A 18 24.05 -1.81 16.07
N LYS A 19 22.90 -2.48 16.00
CA LYS A 19 22.82 -3.95 16.01
C LYS A 19 23.36 -4.59 14.74
N LEU A 20 23.16 -3.95 13.59
CA LEU A 20 23.74 -4.41 12.32
C LEU A 20 25.27 -4.27 12.32
N LYS A 21 25.82 -3.17 12.87
CA LYS A 21 27.28 -2.97 12.97
C LYS A 21 27.95 -4.03 13.85
N HIS A 22 27.28 -4.49 14.91
CA HIS A 22 27.81 -5.50 15.82
C HIS A 22 27.46 -6.95 15.41
N ASN A 23 26.81 -7.16 14.26
CA ASN A 23 26.29 -8.46 13.80
C ASN A 23 25.36 -9.14 14.83
N GLU A 24 24.62 -8.35 15.61
CA GLU A 24 23.65 -8.86 16.61
C GLU A 24 22.33 -9.27 15.96
N CYS A 25 22.02 -8.74 14.78
CA CYS A 25 20.84 -9.10 14.00
C CYS A 25 21.12 -9.04 12.49
N THR A 26 20.25 -9.67 11.72
CA THR A 26 20.19 -9.55 10.26
C THR A 26 19.10 -8.55 9.84
N PRO A 27 19.13 -8.04 8.60
CA PRO A 27 18.04 -7.23 8.06
C PRO A 27 16.67 -7.94 8.10
N ALA A 28 16.65 -9.28 7.96
CA ALA A 28 15.43 -10.07 8.04
C ALA A 28 14.84 -10.04 9.46
N ASP A 29 15.67 -10.09 10.49
CA ASP A 29 15.21 -10.02 11.90
C ASP A 29 14.51 -8.70 12.20
N LEU A 30 15.00 -7.59 11.64
CA LEU A 30 14.36 -6.28 11.74
C LEU A 30 12.97 -6.28 11.08
N CYS A 31 12.85 -6.88 9.90
CA CYS A 31 11.57 -7.02 9.19
C CYS A 31 10.56 -7.83 10.02
N TYR A 32 10.95 -9.00 10.52
CA TYR A 32 10.06 -9.85 11.31
C TYR A 32 9.68 -9.21 12.66
N SER A 33 10.59 -8.47 13.30
CA SER A 33 10.30 -7.72 14.51
C SER A 33 9.21 -6.66 14.29
N LEU A 34 9.32 -5.89 13.20
CA LEU A 34 8.29 -4.90 12.84
C LEU A 34 6.94 -5.57 12.53
N GLN A 35 6.95 -6.69 11.80
CA GLN A 35 5.73 -7.45 11.52
C GLN A 35 5.06 -7.94 12.81
N GLU A 36 5.82 -8.39 13.81
CA GLU A 36 5.27 -8.83 15.10
C GLU A 36 4.64 -7.68 15.90
N MET A 37 5.29 -6.51 15.92
CA MET A 37 4.69 -5.31 16.51
C MET A 37 3.36 -4.96 15.84
N MET A 38 3.33 -4.94 14.50
CA MET A 38 2.12 -4.62 13.75
C MET A 38 1.02 -5.67 13.98
N ARG A 39 1.38 -6.95 14.05
CA ARG A 39 0.45 -8.05 14.35
C ARG A 39 -0.22 -7.86 15.71
N THR A 40 0.54 -7.45 16.72
CA THR A 40 0.01 -7.14 18.06
C THR A 40 -0.97 -5.96 18.01
N ILE A 41 -0.61 -4.88 17.30
CA ILE A 41 -1.46 -3.69 17.15
C ILE A 41 -2.79 -4.03 16.44
N CYS A 42 -2.73 -4.82 15.37
CA CYS A 42 -3.91 -5.27 14.61
C CYS A 42 -4.80 -6.18 15.45
N SER A 43 -4.22 -7.17 16.13
CA SER A 43 -4.97 -8.16 16.91
C SER A 43 -5.72 -7.51 18.09
N GLY A 44 -5.17 -6.44 18.67
CA GLY A 44 -5.86 -5.66 19.71
C GLY A 44 -7.10 -4.90 19.24
N ARG A 45 -7.43 -4.94 17.93
CA ARG A 45 -8.59 -4.26 17.31
C ARG A 45 -9.39 -5.20 16.41
N ASP A 46 -9.29 -6.51 16.62
CA ASP A 46 -9.87 -7.55 15.76
C ASP A 46 -9.44 -7.46 14.28
N GLY A 47 -8.30 -6.82 14.03
CA GLY A 47 -7.69 -6.69 12.72
C GLY A 47 -6.76 -7.84 12.38
N LYS A 48 -6.50 -8.03 11.08
CA LYS A 48 -5.55 -9.03 10.57
C LYS A 48 -4.39 -8.34 9.88
N LEU A 49 -3.17 -8.78 10.17
CA LEU A 49 -1.98 -8.36 9.45
C LEU A 49 -1.77 -9.27 8.23
N PHE A 50 -1.57 -8.66 7.07
CA PHE A 50 -1.10 -9.34 5.87
C PHE A 50 0.30 -8.83 5.54
N ALA A 51 1.28 -9.73 5.61
CA ALA A 51 2.64 -9.46 5.17
C ALA A 51 2.84 -10.05 3.78
N THR A 52 3.66 -9.37 2.98
CA THR A 52 4.00 -9.75 1.62
C THR A 52 5.46 -10.20 1.58
N ASP A 53 5.79 -11.02 0.58
CA ASP A 53 7.15 -11.45 0.29
C ASP A 53 8.08 -10.24 0.06
N ASP A 54 9.32 -10.34 0.54
CA ASP A 54 10.30 -9.24 0.52
C ASP A 54 10.57 -8.70 -0.89
N ARG A 55 10.51 -9.57 -1.91
CA ARG A 55 10.68 -9.20 -3.33
C ARG A 55 9.59 -8.24 -3.82
N CYS A 56 8.43 -8.26 -3.19
CA CYS A 56 7.32 -7.38 -3.51
C CYS A 56 7.29 -6.11 -2.65
N CYS A 57 8.11 -6.03 -1.60
CA CYS A 57 8.23 -4.86 -0.72
C CYS A 57 9.21 -3.80 -1.24
N ILE A 58 10.05 -4.15 -2.22
CA ILE A 58 10.88 -3.19 -2.95
C ILE A 58 10.12 -2.57 -4.12
N ASP A 59 10.54 -1.39 -4.57
CA ASP A 59 9.99 -0.78 -5.78
C ASP A 59 10.21 -1.70 -6.99
N ASN A 60 9.12 -2.16 -7.59
CA ASN A 60 9.15 -3.12 -8.69
C ASN A 60 8.17 -2.73 -9.82
N GLY A 61 8.47 -3.19 -11.03
CA GLY A 61 7.59 -2.95 -12.18
C GLY A 61 6.26 -3.72 -12.12
N THR A 62 6.20 -4.80 -11.34
CA THR A 62 5.01 -5.65 -11.23
C THR A 62 3.84 -4.92 -10.57
N MET A 63 4.08 -4.18 -9.48
CA MET A 63 3.02 -3.39 -8.83
C MET A 63 2.49 -2.27 -9.74
N ILE A 64 3.36 -1.65 -10.53
CA ILE A 64 2.99 -0.60 -11.50
C ILE A 64 2.14 -1.21 -12.62
N ALA A 65 2.60 -2.31 -13.22
CA ALA A 65 1.88 -3.00 -14.28
C ALA A 65 0.52 -3.54 -13.80
N TYR A 66 0.45 -4.06 -12.57
CA TYR A 66 -0.78 -4.56 -12.01
C TYR A 66 -1.81 -3.45 -11.76
N ALA A 67 -1.40 -2.31 -11.21
CA ALA A 67 -2.29 -1.14 -11.05
C ALA A 67 -2.81 -0.63 -12.41
N GLY A 68 -1.94 -0.57 -13.42
CA GLY A 68 -2.33 -0.23 -14.79
C GLY A 68 -3.31 -1.23 -15.40
N LEU A 69 -3.08 -2.53 -15.22
CA LEU A 69 -3.97 -3.59 -15.68
C LEU A 69 -5.36 -3.52 -15.03
N LEU A 70 -5.44 -3.23 -13.73
CA LEU A 70 -6.70 -3.06 -13.01
C LEU A 70 -7.54 -1.92 -13.59
N GLY A 71 -6.91 -0.80 -13.94
CA GLY A 71 -7.57 0.31 -14.64
C GLY A 71 -7.97 -0.06 -16.06
N PHE A 72 -7.07 -0.65 -16.83
CA PHE A 72 -7.28 -1.02 -18.23
C PHE A 72 -8.43 -2.00 -18.42
N VAL A 73 -8.52 -3.04 -17.58
CA VAL A 73 -9.65 -4.01 -17.59
C VAL A 73 -10.99 -3.33 -17.29
N LYS A 74 -10.99 -2.17 -16.61
CA LYS A 74 -12.17 -1.36 -16.34
C LYS A 74 -12.39 -0.23 -17.36
N GLY A 75 -11.63 -0.24 -18.46
CA GLY A 75 -11.78 0.71 -19.57
C GLY A 75 -11.06 2.06 -19.37
N ILE A 76 -10.13 2.16 -18.41
CA ILE A 76 -9.27 3.33 -18.29
C ILE A 76 -8.11 3.21 -19.28
N GLU A 77 -7.97 4.20 -20.15
CA GLU A 77 -6.86 4.33 -21.10
C GLU A 77 -6.28 5.75 -21.01
N THR A 78 -4.98 5.88 -21.25
CA THR A 78 -4.29 7.17 -21.29
C THR A 78 -3.57 7.32 -22.63
N PRO A 79 -3.96 8.28 -23.49
CA PRO A 79 -3.22 8.59 -24.70
C PRO A 79 -1.75 8.90 -24.39
N ILE A 80 -0.85 8.55 -25.29
CA ILE A 80 0.59 8.80 -25.07
C ILE A 80 0.90 10.30 -24.93
N GLN A 81 0.12 11.15 -25.59
CA GLN A 81 0.24 12.62 -25.51
C GLN A 81 -0.14 13.16 -24.13
N GLU A 82 -0.97 12.42 -23.39
CA GLU A 82 -1.42 12.75 -22.02
C GLU A 82 -0.58 12.04 -20.95
N SER A 83 0.31 11.12 -21.36
CA SER A 83 1.19 10.38 -20.47
C SER A 83 2.35 11.26 -19.99
N THR A 84 2.08 12.07 -18.97
CA THR A 84 3.04 12.98 -18.33
C THR A 84 3.41 12.50 -16.92
N PHE A 85 4.32 13.22 -16.27
CA PHE A 85 4.74 12.95 -14.89
C PHE A 85 4.15 13.95 -13.91
N THR A 86 3.87 13.50 -12.68
CA THR A 86 3.49 14.36 -11.57
C THR A 86 4.29 13.93 -10.33
N GLN A 87 5.19 14.78 -9.86
CA GLN A 87 6.12 14.43 -8.76
C GLN A 87 5.41 14.28 -7.40
N TRP A 88 4.33 15.03 -7.19
CA TRP A 88 3.56 15.03 -5.95
C TRP A 88 2.19 14.42 -6.18
N PHE A 89 2.16 13.26 -6.85
CA PHE A 89 0.90 12.61 -7.19
C PHE A 89 0.29 11.98 -5.95
N ARG A 90 -0.88 12.46 -5.55
CA ARG A 90 -1.54 11.99 -4.33
C ARG A 90 -2.44 10.79 -4.62
N THR A 91 -2.58 9.90 -3.64
CA THR A 91 -3.42 8.70 -3.78
C THR A 91 -4.92 9.02 -3.80
N ASP A 92 -5.35 10.15 -3.23
CA ASP A 92 -6.73 10.62 -3.25
C ASP A 92 -7.15 11.29 -4.58
N GLU A 93 -6.19 11.62 -5.44
CA GLU A 93 -6.43 12.10 -6.81
C GLU A 93 -6.70 10.95 -7.80
N VAL A 94 -6.43 9.70 -7.41
CA VAL A 94 -6.62 8.52 -8.26
C VAL A 94 -8.04 7.97 -8.12
N HIS A 95 -8.79 7.97 -9.23
CA HIS A 95 -10.09 7.30 -9.28
C HIS A 95 -9.92 5.78 -9.46
N ALA A 96 -9.92 5.04 -8.34
CA ALA A 96 -9.73 3.59 -8.29
C ALA A 96 -10.96 2.79 -8.80
N VAL A 97 -11.20 2.82 -10.11
CA VAL A 97 -12.35 2.18 -10.79
C VAL A 97 -12.52 0.68 -10.51
N TRP A 98 -11.44 -0.01 -10.14
CA TRP A 98 -11.44 -1.46 -9.89
C TRP A 98 -12.09 -1.86 -8.55
N LEU A 99 -12.35 -0.91 -7.65
CA LEU A 99 -13.03 -1.17 -6.37
C LEU A 99 -14.57 -1.20 -6.50
N VAL A 100 -15.09 -0.69 -7.62
CA VAL A 100 -16.53 -0.61 -7.85
C VAL A 100 -17.03 -1.97 -8.37
N ASN A 101 -17.84 -2.67 -7.57
CA ASN A 101 -18.60 -3.82 -8.04
C ASN A 101 -19.66 -3.33 -9.04
N GLU A 102 -19.91 -4.09 -10.12
CA GLU A 102 -20.95 -3.73 -11.10
C GLU A 102 -22.35 -3.54 -10.44
N ASP A 103 -22.57 -4.17 -9.28
CA ASP A 103 -23.77 -4.05 -8.46
C ASP A 103 -23.97 -2.68 -7.78
N SER A 104 -22.92 -1.87 -7.56
CA SER A 104 -23.08 -0.52 -7.00
C SER A 104 -23.49 0.51 -8.06
N VAL A 105 -23.13 0.30 -9.33
CA VAL A 105 -23.51 1.18 -10.45
C VAL A 105 -25.01 1.13 -10.72
N LEU A 106 -25.66 -0.02 -10.46
CA LEU A 106 -27.11 -0.18 -10.59
C LEU A 106 -27.89 0.51 -9.46
N ARG A 107 -27.30 0.75 -8.29
CA ARG A 107 -27.97 1.49 -7.20
C ARG A 107 -28.04 2.99 -7.52
N ASP A 108 -26.97 3.58 -8.02
CA ASP A 108 -26.96 5.02 -8.35
C ASP A 108 -27.87 5.38 -9.52
N LYS A 109 -28.01 4.48 -10.51
CA LYS A 109 -28.96 4.69 -11.63
C LYS A 109 -30.43 4.59 -11.21
N ASN A 110 -30.77 3.83 -10.17
CA ASN A 110 -32.15 3.70 -9.68
C ASN A 110 -32.56 4.80 -8.70
N VAL A 111 -31.60 5.53 -8.11
CA VAL A 111 -31.88 6.73 -7.29
C VAL A 111 -32.13 7.96 -8.18
N ALA A 112 -31.52 8.03 -9.36
CA ALA A 112 -31.71 9.14 -10.29
C ALA A 112 -33.03 9.10 -11.10
N ILE A 113 -33.89 8.09 -10.91
CA ILE A 113 -35.15 7.89 -11.67
C ILE A 113 -36.39 7.92 -10.74
N ASN A 114 -36.27 8.38 -9.50
CA ASN A 114 -37.42 8.67 -8.63
C ASN A 114 -37.46 10.14 -8.21
#